data_AF-A0A7C7VA78-F1
#
_entry.id   AF-A0A7C7VA78-F1
#
_cell.length_a   1.000
_cell.length_b   1.000
_cell.length_c   1.000
_cell.angle_alpha   90.00
_cell.angle_beta   90.00
_cell.angle_gamma   90.00
#
_symmetry.space_group_name_H-M   'P 1'
#
loop_
_entity.id
_entity.type
_entity.pdbx_description
1 polymer ?
#
loop_
_entity_poly.entity_id
_entity_poly.type
_entity_poly.pdbx_seq_one_letter_code
_entity_poly.pdbx_strand_id
1 'polypeptide(L)'
;MANGVTSGCDFGREVEGPYVRAMLIAQKEVNDIPLTWYFLHEEPDRRHWSVNPSVMYLDREDGEAVVSIVSGCREFFFYESRRWEAATPEKVTEATDKYLTADGCTGRMAKLFGDKSCIVFHSHFQRLYGPEDRYGFMILEELLGRIDRVFGNRVIWMTPSELARYWATIKAYGVQAERSERQMRLRFSSPFACPDFTVKVVLSEKLGISRVTADGGKLPEVTSDSILVPNSWTQKDEEAFICFNLRKESRVETEF
;
A
#
# COMPACT_ATOMS: atom_id res chain seq x y z
N MET A 1 -14.08 7.72 -12.14
CA MET A 1 -14.42 8.83 -11.22
C MET A 1 -13.13 9.24 -10.52
N ALA A 2 -12.86 10.54 -10.39
CA ALA A 2 -11.69 11.01 -9.64
C ALA A 2 -11.93 10.78 -8.14
N ASN A 3 -10.95 10.25 -7.43
CA ASN A 3 -11.11 9.80 -6.04
C ASN A 3 -9.94 10.22 -5.13
N GLY A 4 -9.13 11.16 -5.61
CA GLY A 4 -8.01 11.75 -4.91
C GLY A 4 -7.35 12.85 -5.73
N VAL A 5 -6.32 13.48 -5.18
CA VAL A 5 -5.70 14.68 -5.75
C VAL A 5 -4.17 14.56 -5.75
N THR A 6 -3.55 14.87 -6.88
CA THR A 6 -2.10 15.11 -6.95
C THR A 6 -1.85 16.61 -6.85
N SER A 7 -1.14 17.03 -5.80
CA SER A 7 -0.92 18.43 -5.46
C SER A 7 0.34 18.93 -6.16
N GLY A 8 0.18 19.46 -7.38
CA GLY A 8 1.29 19.97 -8.16
C GLY A 8 1.98 21.17 -7.49
N CYS A 9 3.30 21.28 -7.68
CA CYS A 9 4.11 22.40 -7.18
C CYS A 9 3.91 22.69 -5.67
N ASP A 10 3.80 21.65 -4.86
CA ASP A 10 3.60 21.73 -3.40
C ASP A 10 2.33 22.50 -2.97
N PHE A 11 1.31 22.57 -3.83
CA PHE A 11 0.07 23.28 -3.52
C PHE A 11 -0.58 22.76 -2.22
N GLY A 12 -0.88 23.68 -1.30
CA GLY A 12 -1.50 23.37 -0.02
C GLY A 12 -0.54 22.97 1.10
N ARG A 13 0.78 22.87 0.84
CA ARG A 13 1.78 22.46 1.84
C ARG A 13 1.84 23.34 3.08
N GLU A 14 1.72 24.66 2.92
CA GLU A 14 1.76 25.61 4.04
C GLU A 14 0.45 25.62 4.86
N VAL A 15 -0.62 25.05 4.33
CA VAL A 15 -1.97 25.05 4.91
C VAL A 15 -2.61 23.67 4.85
N GLU A 16 -1.82 22.63 5.13
CA GLU A 16 -2.20 21.24 4.86
C GLU A 16 -3.46 20.80 5.63
N GLY A 17 -3.67 21.28 6.86
CA GLY A 17 -4.89 21.01 7.62
C GLY A 17 -6.18 21.48 6.92
N PRO A 18 -6.31 22.80 6.62
CA PRO A 18 -7.40 23.30 5.79
C PRO A 18 -7.50 22.62 4.42
N TYR A 19 -6.38 22.34 3.76
CA TYR A 19 -6.34 21.67 2.46
C TYR A 19 -6.95 20.27 2.50
N VAL A 20 -6.60 19.47 3.50
CA VAL A 20 -7.16 18.14 3.77
C VAL A 20 -8.69 18.21 3.93
N ARG A 21 -9.20 19.17 4.70
CA ARG A 21 -10.65 19.34 4.91
C ARG A 21 -11.36 19.79 3.64
N ALA A 22 -10.80 20.76 2.92
CA ALA A 22 -11.37 21.26 1.66
C ALA A 22 -11.48 20.16 0.61
N MET A 23 -10.45 19.31 0.49
CA MET A 23 -10.46 18.18 -0.43
C MET A 23 -11.51 17.14 -0.05
N LEU A 24 -11.68 16.80 1.22
CA LEU A 24 -12.73 15.88 1.66
C LEU A 24 -14.11 16.41 1.30
N ILE A 25 -14.38 17.68 1.61
CA ILE A 25 -15.65 18.34 1.27
C ILE A 25 -15.88 18.29 -0.24
N ALA A 26 -14.89 18.67 -1.05
CA ALA A 26 -15.01 18.65 -2.50
C ALA A 26 -15.27 17.25 -3.05
N GLN A 27 -14.60 16.23 -2.53
CA GLN A 27 -14.79 14.84 -2.98
C GLN A 27 -16.16 14.28 -2.57
N LYS A 28 -16.66 14.65 -1.39
CA LYS A 28 -18.03 14.32 -0.97
C LYS A 28 -19.08 15.01 -1.84
N GLU A 29 -18.98 16.33 -2.00
CA GLU A 29 -20.00 17.11 -2.70
C GLU A 29 -20.06 16.82 -4.21
N VAL A 30 -18.91 16.55 -4.84
CA VAL A 30 -18.84 16.35 -6.29
C VAL A 30 -18.91 14.87 -6.69
N ASN A 31 -18.27 13.98 -5.93
CA ASN A 31 -18.11 12.58 -6.30
C ASN A 31 -18.78 11.59 -5.34
N ASP A 32 -19.38 12.04 -4.23
CA ASP A 32 -19.93 11.18 -3.16
C ASP A 32 -18.88 10.20 -2.59
N ILE A 33 -17.64 10.67 -2.42
CA ILE A 33 -16.52 9.89 -1.91
C ILE A 33 -16.11 10.39 -0.52
N PRO A 34 -16.41 9.63 0.56
CA PRO A 34 -16.06 10.02 1.93
C PRO A 34 -14.64 9.59 2.34
N LEU A 35 -14.02 8.67 1.61
CA LEU A 35 -12.63 8.27 1.79
C LEU A 35 -11.83 8.68 0.56
N THR A 36 -10.98 9.67 0.71
CA THR A 36 -10.13 10.20 -0.36
C THR A 36 -8.66 10.17 0.01
N TRP A 37 -7.82 10.50 -0.94
CA TRP A 37 -6.37 10.52 -0.80
C TRP A 37 -5.76 11.70 -1.54
N TYR A 38 -4.55 12.05 -1.15
CA TYR A 38 -3.75 13.00 -1.90
C TYR A 38 -2.30 12.61 -1.94
N PHE A 39 -1.63 13.07 -2.99
CA PHE A 39 -0.20 13.07 -3.12
C PHE A 39 0.30 14.51 -3.02
N LEU A 40 1.25 14.77 -2.13
CA LEU A 40 1.87 16.08 -1.91
C LEU A 40 3.35 15.94 -1.55
N HIS A 41 3.68 14.92 -0.75
CA HIS A 41 5.02 14.77 -0.21
C HIS A 41 5.83 13.71 -0.95
N GLU A 42 7.10 14.03 -1.17
CA GLU A 42 8.14 13.07 -1.50
C GLU A 42 9.08 12.87 -0.30
N GLU A 43 9.53 11.64 -0.12
CA GLU A 43 10.56 11.28 0.85
C GLU A 43 11.62 10.40 0.18
N PRO A 44 12.49 10.98 -0.67
CA PRO A 44 13.49 10.23 -1.41
C PRO A 44 14.66 9.74 -0.54
N ASP A 45 14.85 10.34 0.63
CA ASP A 45 15.92 10.04 1.58
C ASP A 45 15.40 9.39 2.86
N ARG A 46 16.31 8.91 3.72
CA ARG A 46 15.97 8.17 4.95
C ARG A 46 15.72 9.14 6.13
N ARG A 47 14.73 10.02 6.00
CA ARG A 47 14.33 10.92 7.12
C ARG A 47 13.50 10.16 8.15
N HIS A 48 12.72 9.18 7.72
CA HIS A 48 11.95 8.28 8.56
C HIS A 48 12.37 6.82 8.42
N TRP A 49 12.06 6.01 9.44
CA TRP A 49 12.37 4.59 9.51
C TRP A 49 11.53 3.74 8.54
N SER A 50 10.35 4.26 8.13
CA SER A 50 9.54 3.72 7.06
C SER A 50 8.81 4.85 6.33
N VAL A 51 8.58 4.66 5.03
CA VAL A 51 7.79 5.59 4.20
C VAL A 51 6.43 4.96 3.95
N ASN A 52 5.44 5.39 4.72
CA ASN A 52 4.09 4.84 4.68
C ASN A 52 3.05 5.95 4.57
N PRO A 53 1.90 5.68 3.94
CA PRO A 53 0.76 6.58 3.97
C PRO A 53 0.36 7.02 5.37
N SER A 54 -0.06 8.29 5.48
CA SER A 54 -0.48 8.89 6.75
C SER A 54 -1.96 9.25 6.70
N VAL A 55 -2.72 8.83 7.71
CA VAL A 55 -4.13 9.22 7.85
C VAL A 55 -4.19 10.60 8.47
N MET A 56 -4.58 11.60 7.68
CA MET A 56 -4.54 13.02 8.03
C MET A 56 -5.86 13.52 8.60
N TYR A 57 -6.95 12.84 8.25
CA TYR A 57 -8.27 13.02 8.82
C TYR A 57 -8.95 11.67 8.93
N LEU A 58 -9.65 11.45 10.03
CA LEU A 58 -10.45 10.25 10.26
C LEU A 58 -11.66 10.61 11.13
N ASP A 59 -12.84 10.39 10.58
CA ASP A 59 -14.10 10.34 11.31
C ASP A 59 -14.66 8.92 11.23
N ARG A 60 -14.75 8.25 12.38
CA ARG A 60 -15.25 6.86 12.43
C ARG A 60 -16.77 6.79 12.37
N GLU A 61 -17.46 7.81 12.85
CA GLU A 61 -18.92 7.83 12.92
C GLU A 61 -19.50 8.08 11.53
N ASP A 62 -18.96 9.08 10.83
CA ASP A 62 -19.39 9.43 9.47
C ASP A 62 -18.70 8.58 8.40
N GLY A 63 -17.71 7.77 8.78
CA GLY A 63 -16.95 6.93 7.87
C GLY A 63 -16.19 7.74 6.83
N GLU A 64 -15.49 8.77 7.30
CA GLU A 64 -14.73 9.70 6.48
C GLU A 64 -13.24 9.58 6.75
N ALA A 65 -12.42 9.65 5.70
CA ALA A 65 -10.98 9.71 5.88
C ALA A 65 -10.28 10.43 4.74
N VAL A 66 -9.15 11.03 5.07
CA VAL A 66 -8.20 11.57 4.08
C VAL A 66 -6.83 10.99 4.36
N VAL A 67 -6.23 10.37 3.35
CA VAL A 67 -4.92 9.74 3.46
C VAL A 67 -3.90 10.45 2.58
N SER A 68 -2.78 10.86 3.18
CA SER A 68 -1.60 11.33 2.47
C SER A 68 -0.82 10.12 1.95
N ILE A 69 -0.74 10.00 0.63
CA ILE A 69 0.14 9.05 -0.05
C ILE A 69 1.47 9.75 -0.29
N VAL A 70 2.54 9.17 0.24
CA VAL A 70 3.89 9.73 0.16
C VAL A 70 4.70 8.93 -0.85
N SER A 71 5.33 9.59 -1.81
CA SER A 71 6.25 8.90 -2.72
C SER A 71 7.60 8.72 -2.04
N GLY A 72 8.02 7.46 -1.89
CA GLY A 72 9.32 7.14 -1.32
C GLY A 72 10.47 7.29 -2.30
N CYS A 73 10.22 7.70 -3.55
CA CYS A 73 11.22 7.78 -4.59
C CYS A 73 11.24 9.16 -5.25
N ARG A 74 12.44 9.67 -5.50
CA ARG A 74 12.63 10.81 -6.40
C ARG A 74 12.25 10.41 -7.82
N GLU A 75 11.75 11.36 -8.60
CA GLU A 75 11.37 11.13 -9.99
C GLU A 75 12.58 11.05 -10.96
N PHE A 76 13.32 9.95 -10.95
CA PHE A 76 14.44 9.76 -11.87
C PHE A 76 14.02 9.63 -13.34
N PHE A 77 12.78 9.22 -13.65
CA PHE A 77 12.29 9.12 -15.03
C PHE A 77 12.43 10.46 -15.77
N PHE A 78 12.04 11.54 -15.12
CA PHE A 78 12.14 12.89 -15.65
C PHE A 78 13.56 13.44 -15.51
N TYR A 79 14.13 13.41 -14.31
CA TYR A 79 15.39 14.11 -14.05
C TYR A 79 16.59 13.52 -14.79
N GLU A 80 16.63 12.21 -14.97
CA GLU A 80 17.72 11.54 -15.70
C GLU A 80 17.54 11.74 -17.21
N SER A 81 16.34 11.46 -17.72
CA SER A 81 16.10 11.50 -19.16
C SER A 81 16.10 12.90 -19.76
N ARG A 82 15.87 13.97 -18.98
CA ARG A 82 15.67 15.34 -19.52
C ARG A 82 16.84 15.90 -20.35
N ARG A 83 18.05 15.34 -20.21
CA ARG A 83 19.26 15.80 -20.91
C ARG A 83 19.78 14.77 -21.92
N TRP A 84 19.02 13.72 -22.21
CA TRP A 84 19.47 12.70 -23.14
C TRP A 84 19.26 13.14 -24.58
N GLU A 85 20.33 13.13 -25.37
CA GLU A 85 20.25 13.24 -26.84
C GLU A 85 19.78 11.93 -27.48
N ALA A 86 20.05 10.79 -26.82
CA ALA A 86 19.60 9.46 -27.18
C ALA A 86 19.55 8.56 -25.95
N ALA A 87 18.56 7.65 -25.91
CA ALA A 87 18.49 6.56 -24.94
C ALA A 87 19.33 5.38 -25.41
N THR A 88 20.46 5.13 -24.74
CA THR A 88 21.23 3.89 -24.91
C THR A 88 20.87 2.92 -23.78
N PRO A 89 21.05 1.60 -23.96
CA PRO A 89 20.81 0.62 -22.91
C PRO A 89 21.55 0.93 -21.59
N GLU A 90 22.77 1.47 -21.68
CA GLU A 90 23.58 1.85 -20.51
C GLU A 90 22.94 3.00 -19.74
N LYS A 91 22.46 4.04 -20.42
CA LYS A 91 21.79 5.18 -19.79
C LYS A 91 20.48 4.77 -19.12
N VAL A 92 19.69 3.91 -19.78
CA VAL A 92 18.46 3.34 -19.21
C VAL A 92 18.79 2.52 -17.97
N THR A 93 19.83 1.69 -18.02
CA THR A 93 20.31 0.89 -16.89
C THR A 93 20.73 1.78 -15.71
N GLU A 94 21.59 2.76 -15.95
CA GLU A 94 22.10 3.68 -14.92
C GLU A 94 20.97 4.48 -14.25
N ALA A 95 20.02 4.98 -15.04
CA ALA A 95 18.85 5.67 -14.50
C ALA A 95 17.94 4.73 -13.68
N THR A 96 17.77 3.48 -14.14
CA THR A 96 16.96 2.49 -13.43
C THR A 96 17.61 2.02 -12.14
N ASP A 97 18.94 1.90 -12.10
CA ASP A 97 19.71 1.51 -10.90
C ASP A 97 19.47 2.45 -9.71
N LYS A 98 19.11 3.72 -9.97
CA LYS A 98 18.70 4.68 -8.92
C LYS A 98 17.43 4.25 -8.19
N TYR A 99 16.51 3.59 -8.89
CA TYR A 99 15.33 2.98 -8.28
C TYR A 99 15.64 1.58 -7.76
N LEU A 100 16.15 0.69 -8.61
CA LEU A 100 16.37 -0.72 -8.31
C LEU A 100 17.41 -1.30 -9.26
N THR A 101 18.52 -1.80 -8.74
CA THR A 101 19.53 -2.50 -9.57
C THR A 101 18.99 -3.82 -10.12
N ALA A 102 19.58 -4.30 -11.22
CA ALA A 102 19.14 -5.53 -11.88
C ALA A 102 19.17 -6.78 -10.96
N ASP A 103 20.10 -6.81 -9.99
CA ASP A 103 20.20 -7.85 -8.97
C ASP A 103 19.29 -7.62 -7.75
N GLY A 104 18.63 -6.47 -7.67
CA GLY A 104 17.75 -6.10 -6.56
C GLY A 104 18.44 -5.67 -5.27
N CYS A 105 19.78 -5.61 -5.24
CA CYS A 105 20.54 -5.37 -4.01
C CYS A 105 20.54 -3.90 -3.58
N THR A 106 20.44 -2.95 -4.52
CA THR A 106 20.56 -1.53 -4.24
C THR A 106 19.53 -0.69 -5.01
N GLY A 107 19.62 0.64 -4.88
CA GLY A 107 18.58 1.58 -5.32
C GLY A 107 17.59 1.92 -4.20
N ARG A 108 16.71 2.90 -4.45
CA ARG A 108 15.75 3.37 -3.44
C ARG A 108 14.67 2.32 -3.12
N MET A 109 14.14 1.62 -4.12
CA MET A 109 13.11 0.60 -3.93
C MET A 109 13.61 -0.62 -3.17
N ALA A 110 14.86 -1.04 -3.38
CA ALA A 110 15.47 -2.11 -2.59
C ALA A 110 15.51 -1.76 -1.09
N LYS A 111 15.83 -0.50 -0.76
CA LYS A 111 15.81 0.00 0.62
C LYS A 111 14.40 0.02 1.20
N LEU A 112 13.42 0.57 0.47
CA LEU A 112 12.02 0.61 0.89
C LEU A 112 11.46 -0.81 1.13
N PHE A 113 11.79 -1.74 0.24
CA PHE A 113 11.44 -3.15 0.37
C PHE A 113 12.04 -3.77 1.64
N GLY A 114 13.35 -3.56 1.88
CA GLY A 114 14.03 -4.05 3.08
C GLY A 114 13.48 -3.45 4.39
N ASP A 115 13.09 -2.16 4.36
CA ASP A 115 12.48 -1.45 5.47
C ASP A 115 10.97 -1.78 5.65
N LYS A 116 10.41 -2.70 4.85
CA LYS A 116 8.98 -3.07 4.84
C LYS A 116 8.04 -1.86 4.69
N SER A 117 8.48 -0.86 3.92
CA SER A 117 7.72 0.34 3.61
C SER A 117 6.85 0.15 2.37
N CYS A 118 5.81 0.98 2.22
CA CYS A 118 5.13 1.10 0.93
C CYS A 118 6.10 1.62 -0.14
N ILE A 119 6.06 1.03 -1.34
CA ILE A 119 6.83 1.48 -2.49
C ILE A 119 5.90 2.28 -3.39
N VAL A 120 5.94 3.61 -3.25
CA VAL A 120 5.19 4.54 -4.09
C VAL A 120 6.16 5.41 -4.88
N PHE A 121 6.00 5.42 -6.19
CA PHE A 121 6.74 6.28 -7.12
C PHE A 121 5.76 7.04 -8.01
N HIS A 122 6.22 8.13 -8.60
CA HIS A 122 5.40 9.03 -9.39
C HIS A 122 6.18 9.48 -10.63
N SER A 123 5.47 10.07 -11.59
CA SER A 123 6.11 10.76 -12.71
C SER A 123 5.22 11.85 -13.31
N HIS A 124 5.87 12.88 -13.81
CA HIS A 124 5.38 13.89 -14.71
C HIS A 124 5.24 13.30 -16.12
N PHE A 125 4.02 13.40 -16.67
CA PHE A 125 3.68 12.80 -17.97
C PHE A 125 4.57 13.30 -19.13
N GLN A 126 5.12 14.51 -19.03
CA GLN A 126 5.88 15.19 -20.08
C GLN A 126 7.09 14.40 -20.59
N ARG A 127 7.72 13.55 -19.77
CA ARG A 127 8.88 12.71 -20.17
C ARG A 127 8.57 11.22 -20.26
N LEU A 128 7.41 10.78 -19.80
CA LEU A 128 6.93 9.42 -20.08
C LEU A 128 6.46 9.31 -21.54
N TYR A 129 5.68 10.28 -22.01
CA TYR A 129 5.10 10.28 -23.34
C TYR A 129 5.32 11.63 -24.03
N GLY A 130 6.53 11.85 -24.53
CA GLY A 130 6.88 12.99 -25.38
C GLY A 130 6.61 12.72 -26.87
N PRO A 131 6.45 13.77 -27.71
CA PRO A 131 6.22 13.62 -29.15
C PRO A 131 7.36 12.92 -29.89
N GLU A 132 8.60 13.11 -29.43
CA GLU A 132 9.81 12.62 -30.12
C GLU A 132 10.65 11.65 -29.27
N ASP A 133 10.48 11.63 -27.94
CA ASP A 133 11.23 10.74 -27.05
C ASP A 133 10.38 10.13 -25.92
N ARG A 134 10.49 8.80 -25.77
CA ARG A 134 9.83 8.00 -24.72
C ARG A 134 10.83 7.51 -23.67
N TYR A 135 11.89 8.28 -23.44
CA TYR A 135 13.02 7.83 -22.63
C TYR A 135 12.63 7.57 -21.17
N GLY A 136 11.77 8.40 -20.58
CA GLY A 136 11.21 8.13 -19.25
C GLY A 136 10.40 6.84 -19.21
N PHE A 137 9.66 6.53 -20.28
CA PHE A 137 8.91 5.29 -20.40
C PHE A 137 9.82 4.06 -20.54
N MET A 138 10.96 4.17 -21.25
CA MET A 138 11.95 3.08 -21.32
C MET A 138 12.54 2.76 -19.93
N ILE A 139 12.81 3.78 -19.11
CA ILE A 139 13.23 3.59 -17.71
C ILE A 139 12.11 2.93 -16.90
N LEU A 140 10.85 3.37 -17.09
CA LEU A 140 9.70 2.76 -16.41
C LEU A 140 9.52 1.29 -16.80
N GLU A 141 9.61 0.95 -18.08
CA GLU A 141 9.51 -0.42 -18.59
C GLU A 141 10.58 -1.34 -17.98
N GLU A 142 11.85 -0.91 -18.01
CA GLU A 142 12.95 -1.67 -17.40
C GLU A 142 12.76 -1.80 -15.88
N LEU A 143 12.32 -0.74 -15.20
CA LEU A 143 12.03 -0.78 -13.77
C LEU A 143 10.93 -1.78 -13.43
N LEU A 144 9.82 -1.78 -14.17
CA LEU A 144 8.72 -2.73 -13.97
C LEU A 144 9.20 -4.17 -14.20
N GLY A 145 10.02 -4.41 -15.22
CA GLY A 145 10.65 -5.71 -15.45
C GLY A 145 11.61 -6.14 -14.33
N ARG A 146 12.27 -5.20 -13.66
CA ARG A 146 13.08 -5.50 -12.46
C ARG A 146 12.21 -5.78 -11.24
N ILE A 147 11.14 -5.02 -11.02
CA ILE A 147 10.21 -5.27 -9.91
C ILE A 147 9.62 -6.68 -10.01
N ASP A 148 9.19 -7.09 -11.20
CA ASP A 148 8.64 -8.43 -11.43
C ASP A 148 9.67 -9.54 -11.15
N ARG A 149 10.89 -9.40 -11.67
CA ARG A 149 11.97 -10.40 -11.47
C ARG A 149 12.49 -10.45 -10.04
N VAL A 150 12.68 -9.28 -9.42
CA VAL A 150 13.34 -9.15 -8.11
C VAL A 150 12.32 -9.32 -7.00
N PHE A 151 11.24 -8.54 -6.97
CA PHE A 151 10.26 -8.59 -5.89
C PHE A 151 9.20 -9.66 -6.14
N GLY A 152 8.75 -9.81 -7.39
CA GLY A 152 7.75 -10.78 -7.80
C GLY A 152 6.47 -10.65 -6.98
N ASN A 153 5.95 -11.80 -6.53
CA ASN A 153 4.73 -11.88 -5.72
C ASN A 153 4.88 -11.37 -4.27
N ARG A 154 6.06 -10.90 -3.84
CA ARG A 154 6.26 -10.30 -2.51
C ARG A 154 5.75 -8.87 -2.41
N VAL A 155 5.35 -8.27 -3.52
CA VAL A 155 4.67 -6.97 -3.57
C VAL A 155 3.30 -7.13 -4.19
N ILE A 156 2.36 -6.26 -3.79
CA ILE A 156 1.01 -6.21 -4.33
C ILE A 156 0.85 -4.86 -5.00
N TRP A 157 0.41 -4.86 -6.26
CA TRP A 157 0.06 -3.64 -6.97
C TRP A 157 -1.27 -3.13 -6.46
N MET A 158 -1.28 -1.89 -5.99
CA MET A 158 -2.47 -1.21 -5.48
C MET A 158 -2.61 0.14 -6.17
N THR A 159 -3.83 0.48 -6.53
CA THR A 159 -4.19 1.87 -6.82
C THR A 159 -4.00 2.72 -5.55
N PRO A 160 -3.79 4.04 -5.68
CA PRO A 160 -3.71 4.94 -4.53
C PRO A 160 -4.94 4.87 -3.61
N SER A 161 -6.12 4.61 -4.17
CA SER A 161 -7.38 4.49 -3.40
C SER A 161 -7.48 3.20 -2.60
N GLU A 162 -7.00 2.08 -3.14
CA GLU A 162 -6.90 0.83 -2.39
C GLU A 162 -5.89 0.99 -1.25
N LEU A 163 -4.76 1.63 -1.51
CA LEU A 163 -3.75 1.90 -0.49
C LEU A 163 -4.31 2.83 0.61
N ALA A 164 -4.99 3.90 0.23
CA ALA A 164 -5.65 4.81 1.17
C ALA A 164 -6.70 4.10 2.02
N ARG A 165 -7.53 3.26 1.39
CA ARG A 165 -8.53 2.44 2.08
C ARG A 165 -7.87 1.53 3.11
N TYR A 166 -6.83 0.79 2.71
CA TYR A 166 -6.13 -0.13 3.59
C TYR A 166 -5.57 0.59 4.83
N TRP A 167 -4.92 1.74 4.64
CA TRP A 167 -4.35 2.52 5.74
C TRP A 167 -5.40 3.18 6.64
N ALA A 168 -6.48 3.70 6.06
CA ALA A 168 -7.60 4.22 6.84
C ALA A 168 -8.23 3.09 7.68
N THR A 169 -8.44 1.91 7.10
CA THR A 169 -8.95 0.74 7.81
C THR A 169 -8.03 0.32 8.96
N ILE A 170 -6.71 0.23 8.76
CA ILE A 170 -5.74 -0.07 9.83
C ILE A 170 -5.91 0.87 11.03
N LYS A 171 -6.17 2.16 10.79
CA LYS A 171 -6.35 3.16 11.87
C LYS A 171 -7.74 3.17 12.47
N ALA A 172 -8.74 2.66 11.76
CA ALA A 172 -10.14 2.81 12.11
C ALA A 172 -10.76 1.57 12.76
N TYR A 173 -10.31 0.36 12.42
CA TYR A 173 -10.97 -0.86 12.86
C TYR A 173 -10.95 -1.05 14.38
N GLY A 174 -12.05 -1.57 14.92
CA GLY A 174 -12.14 -2.13 16.26
C GLY A 174 -12.10 -3.65 16.19
N VAL A 175 -11.60 -4.29 17.25
CA VAL A 175 -11.64 -5.75 17.40
C VAL A 175 -12.01 -6.14 18.82
N GLN A 176 -12.90 -7.12 18.96
CA GLN A 176 -13.24 -7.78 20.21
C GLN A 176 -12.90 -9.26 20.11
N ALA A 177 -12.27 -9.81 21.14
CA ALA A 177 -11.86 -11.21 21.18
C ALA A 177 -12.63 -11.99 22.25
N GLU A 178 -13.19 -13.13 21.87
CA GLU A 178 -13.80 -14.12 22.75
C GLU A 178 -13.00 -15.42 22.63
N ARG A 179 -12.44 -15.94 23.73
CA ARG A 179 -11.68 -17.20 23.75
C ARG A 179 -12.40 -18.24 24.60
N SER A 180 -12.46 -19.46 24.08
CA SER A 180 -12.84 -20.69 24.78
C SER A 180 -11.70 -21.71 24.68
N GLU A 181 -11.83 -22.87 25.32
CA GLU A 181 -10.79 -23.91 25.28
C GLU A 181 -10.47 -24.41 23.86
N ARG A 182 -11.45 -24.45 22.95
CA ARG A 182 -11.32 -25.03 21.60
C ARG A 182 -11.46 -24.02 20.46
N GLN A 183 -11.81 -22.78 20.77
CA GLN A 183 -12.12 -21.79 19.75
C GLN A 183 -11.76 -20.39 20.22
N MET A 184 -11.22 -19.60 19.30
CA MET A 184 -11.11 -18.16 19.40
C MET A 184 -12.03 -17.50 18.36
N ARG A 185 -12.78 -16.49 18.77
CA ARG A 185 -13.60 -15.66 17.90
C ARG A 185 -13.15 -14.21 18.00
N LEU A 186 -12.87 -13.61 16.86
CA LEU A 186 -12.57 -12.19 16.71
C LEU A 186 -13.73 -11.52 15.97
N ARG A 187 -14.31 -10.47 16.55
CA ARG A 187 -15.31 -9.62 15.92
C ARG A 187 -14.68 -8.29 15.56
N PHE A 188 -14.75 -7.94 14.29
CA PHE A 188 -14.20 -6.71 13.75
C PHE A 188 -15.33 -5.75 13.40
N SER A 189 -15.14 -4.48 13.73
CA SER A 189 -15.98 -3.38 13.26
C SER A 189 -15.11 -2.34 12.56
N SER A 190 -15.56 -1.81 11.42
CA SER A 190 -14.81 -0.80 10.68
C SER A 190 -15.75 0.10 9.88
N PRO A 191 -15.52 1.43 9.83
CA PRO A 191 -16.27 2.30 8.92
C PRO A 191 -16.01 1.98 7.45
N PHE A 192 -14.84 1.39 7.15
CA PHE A 192 -14.40 1.09 5.79
C PHE A 192 -14.31 -0.41 5.57
N ALA A 193 -15.06 -0.92 4.58
CA ALA A 193 -14.80 -2.24 4.04
C ALA A 193 -13.43 -2.25 3.34
N CYS A 194 -12.64 -3.30 3.56
CA CYS A 194 -11.29 -3.46 3.06
C CYS A 194 -11.06 -4.90 2.57
N PRO A 195 -10.92 -5.09 1.25
CA PRO A 195 -10.45 -6.36 0.70
C PRO A 195 -9.07 -6.73 1.24
N ASP A 196 -8.81 -8.04 1.32
CA ASP A 196 -7.50 -8.62 1.66
C ASP A 196 -6.87 -8.05 2.95
N PHE A 197 -7.72 -7.64 3.90
CA PHE A 197 -7.29 -7.15 5.19
C PHE A 197 -6.60 -8.28 5.95
N THR A 198 -5.36 -8.04 6.35
CA THR A 198 -4.53 -9.06 6.97
C THR A 198 -4.26 -8.71 8.42
N VAL A 199 -4.57 -9.65 9.31
CA VAL A 199 -4.29 -9.55 10.74
C VAL A 199 -3.26 -10.59 11.16
N LYS A 200 -2.41 -10.21 12.10
CA LYS A 200 -1.52 -11.13 12.82
C LYS A 200 -2.09 -11.37 14.20
N VAL A 201 -2.38 -12.64 14.52
CA VAL A 201 -2.79 -13.08 15.84
C VAL A 201 -1.61 -13.78 16.49
N VAL A 202 -1.22 -13.31 17.68
CA VAL A 202 -0.17 -13.95 18.49
C VAL A 202 -0.84 -14.81 19.54
N LEU A 203 -0.58 -16.11 19.47
CA LEU A 203 -1.07 -17.11 20.42
C LEU A 203 -0.13 -17.17 21.63
N SER A 204 -0.67 -17.50 22.80
CA SER A 204 0.12 -17.64 24.03
C SER A 204 1.04 -18.86 24.03
N GLU A 205 0.75 -19.83 23.19
CA GLU A 205 1.49 -21.07 23.01
C GLU A 205 1.22 -21.61 21.60
N LYS A 206 2.06 -22.53 21.12
CA LYS A 206 1.88 -23.18 19.81
C LYS A 206 0.72 -24.18 19.86
N LEU A 207 -0.48 -23.68 19.56
CA LEU A 207 -1.67 -24.51 19.33
C LEU A 207 -1.77 -24.85 17.84
N GLY A 208 -2.09 -26.11 17.53
CA GLY A 208 -2.42 -26.50 16.16
C GLY A 208 -3.77 -25.92 15.78
N ILE A 209 -3.83 -25.13 14.71
CA ILE A 209 -5.10 -24.60 14.20
C ILE A 209 -5.69 -25.62 13.22
N SER A 210 -6.87 -26.16 13.54
CA SER A 210 -7.55 -27.14 12.68
C SER A 210 -8.44 -26.48 11.62
N ARG A 211 -8.97 -25.27 11.90
CA ARG A 211 -9.84 -24.54 10.96
C ARG A 211 -9.83 -23.04 11.23
N VAL A 212 -9.82 -22.25 10.17
CA VAL A 212 -10.13 -20.81 10.19
C VAL A 212 -11.31 -20.50 9.28
N THR A 213 -12.24 -19.68 9.76
CA THR A 213 -13.33 -19.14 8.96
C THR A 213 -13.41 -17.63 9.10
N ALA A 214 -13.84 -16.94 8.04
CA ALA A 214 -14.20 -15.53 8.06
C ALA A 214 -15.61 -15.36 7.51
N ASP A 215 -16.49 -14.69 8.27
CA ASP A 215 -17.89 -14.48 7.94
C ASP A 215 -18.64 -15.77 7.55
N GLY A 216 -18.27 -16.89 8.18
CA GLY A 216 -18.81 -18.23 7.93
C GLY A 216 -18.18 -18.99 6.75
N GLY A 217 -17.35 -18.33 5.93
CA GLY A 217 -16.59 -18.95 4.86
C GLY A 217 -15.28 -19.57 5.36
N LYS A 218 -14.98 -20.81 4.96
CA LYS A 218 -13.69 -21.46 5.29
C LYS A 218 -12.55 -20.77 4.55
N LEU A 219 -11.50 -20.41 5.26
CA LEU A 219 -10.25 -19.93 4.67
C LEU A 219 -9.31 -21.12 4.44
N PRO A 220 -8.81 -21.37 3.21
CA PRO A 220 -7.74 -22.33 2.98
C PRO A 220 -6.48 -21.95 3.74
N GLU A 221 -5.79 -22.95 4.26
CA GLU A 221 -4.42 -22.80 4.78
C GLU A 221 -3.46 -22.80 3.59
N VAL A 222 -2.51 -21.87 3.58
CA VAL A 222 -1.34 -21.92 2.70
C VAL A 222 -0.13 -22.39 3.50
N THR A 223 0.80 -23.06 2.83
CA THR A 223 2.04 -23.53 3.46
C THR A 223 2.82 -22.37 4.08
N SER A 224 3.48 -22.60 5.22
CA SER A 224 4.13 -21.55 6.04
C SER A 224 5.20 -20.72 5.32
N ASP A 225 5.78 -21.26 4.26
CA ASP A 225 6.80 -20.60 3.42
C ASP A 225 6.20 -19.89 2.19
N SER A 226 4.88 -19.96 2.01
CA SER A 226 4.17 -19.35 0.90
C SER A 226 3.70 -17.95 1.24
N ILE A 227 3.60 -17.12 0.19
CA ILE A 227 3.00 -15.80 0.31
C ILE A 227 1.51 -15.97 0.53
N LEU A 228 1.00 -15.24 1.52
CA LEU A 228 -0.42 -15.22 1.83
C LEU A 228 -1.19 -14.71 0.62
N VAL A 229 -2.21 -15.45 0.21
CA VAL A 229 -3.10 -15.08 -0.90
C VAL A 229 -4.42 -14.54 -0.37
N PRO A 230 -5.21 -13.80 -1.17
CA PRO A 230 -6.55 -13.37 -0.81
C PRO A 230 -7.39 -14.48 -0.15
N ASN A 231 -8.05 -14.15 0.96
CA ASN A 231 -8.94 -15.07 1.70
C ASN A 231 -8.28 -16.39 2.11
N SER A 232 -7.06 -16.34 2.62
CA SER A 232 -6.33 -17.50 3.14
C SER A 232 -5.73 -17.23 4.52
N TRP A 233 -5.17 -18.26 5.15
CA TRP A 233 -4.41 -18.09 6.39
C TRP A 233 -3.16 -18.97 6.39
N THR A 234 -2.20 -18.66 7.26
CA THR A 234 -1.05 -19.50 7.57
C THR A 234 -0.66 -19.34 9.03
N GLN A 235 0.03 -20.33 9.58
CA GLN A 235 0.65 -20.24 10.90
C GLN A 235 2.16 -20.40 10.80
N LYS A 236 2.88 -19.54 11.51
CA LYS A 236 4.31 -19.64 11.75
C LYS A 236 4.53 -19.57 13.24
N ASP A 237 4.81 -20.74 13.83
CA ASP A 237 4.97 -20.92 15.27
C ASP A 237 3.73 -20.43 16.06
N GLU A 238 3.89 -19.39 16.86
CA GLU A 238 2.83 -18.80 17.69
C GLU A 238 2.07 -17.68 16.96
N GLU A 239 2.40 -17.40 15.70
CA GLU A 239 1.79 -16.34 14.91
C GLU A 239 0.89 -16.93 13.82
N ALA A 240 -0.40 -16.59 13.86
CA ALA A 240 -1.34 -16.87 12.78
C ALA A 240 -1.57 -15.60 11.95
N PHE A 241 -1.38 -15.69 10.64
CA PHE A 241 -1.64 -14.62 9.69
C PHE A 241 -2.92 -14.96 8.94
N ILE A 242 -3.92 -14.09 9.02
CA ILE A 242 -5.25 -14.33 8.47
C ILE A 242 -5.58 -13.19 7.52
N CYS A 243 -5.73 -13.50 6.23
CA CYS A 243 -6.15 -12.57 5.18
C CYS A 243 -7.62 -12.83 4.85
N PHE A 244 -8.45 -11.79 4.91
CA PHE A 244 -9.88 -11.87 4.61
C PHE A 244 -10.43 -10.52 4.14
N ASN A 245 -11.60 -10.56 3.51
CA ASN A 245 -12.31 -9.33 3.17
C ASN A 245 -13.02 -8.76 4.40
N LEU A 246 -12.46 -7.73 5.00
CA LEU A 246 -13.08 -7.02 6.13
C LEU A 246 -14.28 -6.20 5.63
N ARG A 247 -15.44 -6.43 6.24
CA ARG A 247 -16.67 -5.67 6.01
C ARG A 247 -16.88 -4.67 7.15
N LYS A 248 -18.02 -3.96 7.14
CA LYS A 248 -18.40 -3.07 8.26
C LYS A 248 -18.39 -3.82 9.59
N GLU A 249 -18.94 -5.03 9.57
CA GLU A 249 -18.87 -6.00 10.64
C GLU A 249 -18.34 -7.30 10.03
N SER A 250 -17.29 -7.87 10.61
CA SER A 250 -16.78 -9.17 10.22
C SER A 250 -16.45 -10.02 11.42
N ARG A 251 -16.46 -11.34 11.23
CA ARG A 251 -16.12 -12.31 12.26
C ARG A 251 -15.08 -13.30 11.74
N VAL A 252 -13.98 -13.45 12.47
CA VAL A 252 -13.00 -14.51 12.23
C VAL A 252 -13.09 -15.52 13.37
N GLU A 253 -13.17 -16.80 13.03
CA GLU A 253 -13.19 -17.89 14.01
C GLU A 253 -12.06 -18.86 13.72
N THR A 254 -11.29 -19.18 14.76
CA THR A 254 -10.17 -20.11 14.74
C THR A 254 -10.48 -21.26 15.69
N GLU A 255 -10.38 -22.50 15.20
CA GLU A 255 -10.54 -23.73 15.98
C GLU A 255 -9.18 -24.37 16.21
N PHE A 256 -8.94 -24.83 17.43
CA PHE A 256 -7.72 -25.52 17.86
C PHE A 256 -7.99 -27.03 17.97
#